data_AF-A0A2E0J8H0-F1
#
_entry.id   AF-A0A2E0J8H0-F1
#
_cell.length_a   1.000
_cell.length_b   1.000
_cell.length_c   1.000
_cell.angle_alpha   90.00
_cell.angle_beta   90.00
_cell.angle_gamma   90.00
#
_symmetry.space_group_name_H-M   'P 1'
#
loop_
_entity.id
_entity.type
_entity.pdbx_description
1 polymer ?
#
loop_
_entity_poly.entity_id
_entity_poly.type
_entity_poly.pdbx_seq_one_letter_code
_entity_poly.pdbx_strand_id
1 'polypeptide(L)'
;MASSDEPRLITPISQRQFELYALSLERGPNFDPAHIFSAYQAGRCSTSGCILLDPEQGTFTSLALRRRIDHCWTKVDEGGPYSTPEAALDRLSIAMRAGDPPEPLPPGARRRPLLVKPGARGTSPEFDLLTATISHLPALMAIGECYLALPNPDANFVPDFQTSNFASRLFELYLLACFREQGLSVRQDHVSPDFFIEKDGDTCWIEAVTANSETPRAGGIGDWVHAPEDRNERLTGGPAERFAKTLRGKLQRNYHEMDHVKGQSFALALADFHGSGSMVWSREALPTYLYGLRADIEGEGAERRAVGTPIANLTGKHGIPAGLFRDPDFAHLSAVIFSNAATLAKFNRMGFLAGWRPPGLTMIRSGILFDRTPGALEPIDFKLSVASDEYQALWPWGEAWCQELEVFHNPLATHPIPFDLIPGATHWFERDGDIECSTIWANSVLSSVTRLHMAGEARTTGDAPDEGVRP
;
A
#
# COMPACT_ATOMS: atom_id res chain seq x y z
N MET A 1 -46.40 -13.30 -8.09
CA MET A 1 -46.43 -11.94 -7.51
C MET A 1 -45.71 -11.98 -6.18
N ALA A 2 -44.49 -11.47 -6.16
CA ALA A 2 -43.84 -10.93 -4.97
C ALA A 2 -42.93 -9.83 -5.53
N SER A 3 -43.49 -8.63 -5.72
CA SER A 3 -42.65 -7.45 -5.86
C SER A 3 -42.02 -7.25 -4.49
N SER A 4 -40.81 -7.78 -4.30
CA SER A 4 -39.95 -7.26 -3.26
C SER A 4 -39.68 -5.82 -3.64
N ASP A 5 -40.40 -4.89 -2.99
CA ASP A 5 -40.01 -3.50 -2.91
C ASP A 5 -38.66 -3.47 -2.19
N GLU A 6 -37.61 -3.77 -2.96
CA GLU A 6 -36.23 -3.69 -2.49
C GLU A 6 -35.94 -2.21 -2.23
N PRO A 7 -35.21 -1.88 -1.16
CA PRO A 7 -34.94 -0.49 -0.85
C PRO A 7 -34.12 0.13 -1.98
N ARG A 8 -34.82 0.85 -2.87
CA ARG A 8 -34.29 1.85 -3.80
C ARG A 8 -33.79 3.10 -3.06
N LEU A 9 -33.81 3.07 -1.72
CA LEU A 9 -33.33 4.13 -0.87
C LEU A 9 -31.83 4.30 -1.07
N ILE A 10 -31.50 5.50 -1.54
CA ILE A 10 -30.15 6.01 -1.58
C ILE A 10 -29.75 6.33 -0.15
N THR A 11 -28.65 5.76 0.30
CA THR A 11 -28.12 5.97 1.65
C THR A 11 -26.75 6.64 1.57
N PRO A 12 -26.47 7.67 2.40
CA PRO A 12 -25.14 8.25 2.47
C PRO A 12 -24.13 7.21 2.94
N ILE A 13 -22.90 7.31 2.42
CA ILE A 13 -21.74 6.53 2.85
C ILE A 13 -20.59 7.47 3.19
N SER A 14 -19.58 6.94 3.89
CA SER A 14 -18.37 7.74 4.15
C SER A 14 -17.61 7.99 2.86
N GLN A 15 -16.88 9.11 2.80
CA GLN A 15 -15.93 9.40 1.72
C GLN A 15 -14.96 8.23 1.53
N ARG A 16 -14.36 7.74 2.63
CA ARG A 16 -13.42 6.61 2.64
C ARG A 16 -14.00 5.32 2.06
N GLN A 17 -15.30 5.06 2.27
CA GLN A 17 -15.98 3.92 1.66
C GLN A 17 -16.03 4.06 0.13
N PHE A 18 -16.38 5.24 -0.36
CA PHE A 18 -16.43 5.51 -1.79
C PHE A 18 -15.04 5.49 -2.43
N GLU A 19 -14.03 6.04 -1.75
CA GLU A 19 -12.64 6.05 -2.23
C GLU A 19 -12.14 4.64 -2.57
N LEU A 20 -12.50 3.64 -1.76
CA LEU A 20 -12.15 2.24 -2.04
C LEU A 20 -12.86 1.67 -3.27
N TYR A 21 -14.10 2.07 -3.53
CA TYR A 21 -14.80 1.70 -4.77
C TYR A 21 -14.17 2.40 -5.98
N ALA A 22 -13.79 3.67 -5.79
CA ALA A 22 -13.17 4.51 -6.80
C ALA A 22 -11.72 4.11 -7.12
N LEU A 23 -11.06 3.23 -6.36
CA LEU A 23 -9.80 2.59 -6.79
C LEU A 23 -9.94 1.88 -8.16
N SER A 24 -11.15 1.47 -8.53
CA SER A 24 -11.47 0.89 -9.85
C SER A 24 -11.46 1.89 -11.02
N LEU A 25 -11.49 3.19 -10.74
CA LEU A 25 -11.41 4.24 -11.76
C LEU A 25 -10.00 4.34 -12.29
N GLU A 26 -9.87 4.79 -13.55
CA GLU A 26 -8.60 4.86 -14.28
C GLU A 26 -7.50 5.69 -13.57
N ARG A 27 -7.86 6.68 -12.76
CA ARG A 27 -6.92 7.43 -11.92
C ARG A 27 -7.27 7.34 -10.42
N GLY A 28 -8.02 6.33 -10.04
CA GLY A 28 -8.41 6.10 -8.64
C GLY A 28 -9.30 7.22 -8.06
N PRO A 29 -9.32 7.37 -6.72
CA PRO A 29 -10.14 8.36 -6.03
C PRO A 29 -9.51 9.75 -5.90
N ASN A 30 -8.37 10.03 -6.56
CA ASN A 30 -7.85 11.40 -6.61
C ASN A 30 -8.61 12.17 -7.70
N PHE A 31 -9.40 13.16 -7.27
CA PHE A 31 -10.23 14.00 -8.14
C PHE A 31 -9.71 15.43 -8.26
N ASP A 32 -8.47 15.69 -7.83
CA ASP A 32 -7.87 17.04 -7.84
C ASP A 32 -8.07 17.75 -9.20
N PRO A 33 -8.47 19.04 -9.19
CA PRO A 33 -8.62 19.93 -8.02
C PRO A 33 -9.96 19.78 -7.28
N ALA A 34 -10.88 18.94 -7.75
CA ALA A 34 -12.17 18.71 -7.10
C ALA A 34 -12.04 17.74 -5.91
N HIS A 35 -12.95 17.83 -4.94
CA HIS A 35 -12.99 16.91 -3.80
C HIS A 35 -14.38 16.33 -3.61
N ILE A 36 -14.47 15.16 -2.95
CA ILE A 36 -15.73 14.51 -2.63
C ILE A 36 -16.51 15.37 -1.63
N PHE A 37 -17.62 15.95 -2.09
CA PHE A 37 -18.55 16.71 -1.26
C PHE A 37 -19.48 15.77 -0.47
N SER A 38 -19.96 14.71 -1.12
CA SER A 38 -20.78 13.67 -0.50
C SER A 38 -20.76 12.39 -1.32
N ALA A 39 -21.04 11.24 -0.69
CA ALA A 39 -21.06 9.96 -1.35
C ALA A 39 -22.26 9.12 -0.89
N TYR A 40 -22.73 8.26 -1.79
CA TYR A 40 -23.95 7.49 -1.61
C TYR A 40 -23.83 6.07 -2.16
N GLN A 41 -24.71 5.19 -1.67
CA GLN A 41 -24.91 3.84 -2.20
C GLN A 41 -26.39 3.50 -2.30
N ALA A 42 -26.74 2.50 -3.10
CA ALA A 42 -28.07 1.91 -3.15
C ALA A 42 -28.02 0.42 -3.55
N GLY A 43 -29.16 -0.27 -3.46
CA GLY A 43 -29.33 -1.62 -4.01
C GLY A 43 -28.38 -2.67 -3.44
N ARG A 44 -28.25 -2.76 -2.10
CA ARG A 44 -27.31 -3.68 -1.40
C ARG A 44 -25.86 -3.54 -1.86
N CYS A 45 -25.37 -2.31 -2.01
CA CYS A 45 -24.01 -2.00 -2.45
C CYS A 45 -23.68 -2.45 -3.89
N SER A 46 -24.69 -2.59 -4.75
CA SER A 46 -24.50 -2.85 -6.19
C SER A 46 -24.25 -1.57 -6.99
N THR A 47 -24.61 -0.42 -6.44
CA THR A 47 -24.45 0.90 -7.06
C THR A 47 -23.91 1.88 -6.02
N SER A 48 -23.03 2.78 -6.44
CA SER A 48 -22.48 3.83 -5.60
C SER A 48 -22.16 5.07 -6.43
N GLY A 49 -21.98 6.21 -5.78
CA GLY A 49 -21.58 7.42 -6.48
C GLY A 49 -21.21 8.52 -5.52
N CYS A 50 -20.60 9.56 -6.06
CA CYS A 50 -20.25 10.75 -5.31
C CYS A 50 -20.68 12.02 -6.05
N ILE A 51 -20.74 13.09 -5.26
CA ILE A 51 -20.80 14.45 -5.76
C ILE A 51 -19.43 15.06 -5.48
N LEU A 52 -18.79 15.56 -6.53
CA LEU A 52 -17.52 16.29 -6.46
C LEU A 52 -17.81 17.79 -6.43
N LEU A 53 -17.06 18.55 -5.63
CA LEU A 53 -17.08 20.01 -5.60
C LEU A 53 -15.78 20.53 -6.22
N ASP A 54 -15.91 21.32 -7.28
CA ASP A 54 -14.83 22.17 -7.79
C ASP A 54 -14.77 23.45 -6.93
N PRO A 55 -13.69 23.66 -6.15
CA PRO A 55 -13.59 24.82 -5.26
C PRO A 55 -13.35 26.14 -6.00
N GLU A 56 -12.80 26.12 -7.21
CA GLU A 56 -12.53 27.32 -7.99
C GLU A 56 -13.80 27.85 -8.65
N GLN A 57 -14.61 26.94 -9.20
CA GLN A 57 -15.84 27.28 -9.90
C GLN A 57 -17.07 27.31 -8.99
N GLY A 58 -17.00 26.68 -7.81
CA GLY A 58 -18.14 26.49 -6.93
C GLY A 58 -19.23 25.61 -7.54
N THR A 59 -18.86 24.73 -8.46
CA THR A 59 -19.78 23.85 -9.20
C THR A 59 -19.62 22.39 -8.78
N PHE A 60 -20.67 21.61 -9.03
CA PHE A 60 -20.75 20.21 -8.63
C PHE A 60 -20.78 19.27 -9.84
N THR A 61 -20.13 18.12 -9.70
CA THR A 61 -20.16 17.04 -10.69
C THR A 61 -20.69 15.77 -10.01
N SER A 62 -21.59 15.06 -10.68
CA SER A 62 -22.09 13.76 -10.22
C SER A 62 -21.30 12.64 -10.91
N LEU A 63 -20.84 11.65 -10.15
CA LEU A 63 -20.14 10.47 -10.66
C LEU A 63 -20.83 9.20 -10.17
N ALA A 64 -21.31 8.36 -11.09
CA ALA A 64 -22.01 7.12 -10.76
C ALA A 64 -21.20 5.88 -11.14
N LEU A 65 -21.08 4.95 -10.19
CA LEU A 65 -20.48 3.63 -10.34
C LEU A 65 -21.54 2.54 -10.18
N ARG A 66 -21.43 1.49 -10.99
CA ARG A 66 -22.24 0.28 -10.85
C ARG A 66 -21.36 -0.96 -10.87
N ARG A 67 -21.78 -2.00 -10.15
CA ARG A 67 -21.14 -3.31 -10.22
C ARG A 67 -21.48 -3.97 -11.55
N ARG A 68 -20.49 -4.60 -12.15
CA ARG A 68 -20.65 -5.56 -13.25
C ARG A 68 -21.04 -6.94 -12.72
N ILE A 69 -21.39 -7.86 -13.63
CA ILE A 69 -21.69 -9.27 -13.31
C ILE A 69 -20.52 -10.04 -12.65
N ASP A 70 -19.30 -9.50 -12.72
CA ASP A 70 -18.09 -10.01 -12.08
C ASP A 70 -17.70 -9.24 -10.81
N HIS A 71 -18.60 -8.38 -10.32
CA HIS A 71 -18.43 -7.54 -9.14
C HIS A 71 -17.40 -6.39 -9.30
N CYS A 72 -16.75 -6.22 -10.44
CA CYS A 72 -15.94 -5.02 -10.64
C CYS A 72 -16.83 -3.78 -10.71
N TRP A 73 -16.38 -2.67 -10.13
CA TRP A 73 -16.99 -1.38 -10.32
C TRP A 73 -16.68 -0.84 -11.72
N THR A 74 -17.64 -0.16 -12.33
CA THR A 74 -17.46 0.56 -13.59
C THR A 74 -18.19 1.89 -13.54
N LYS A 75 -17.57 2.93 -14.11
CA LYS A 75 -18.19 4.24 -14.28
C LYS A 75 -19.30 4.13 -15.32
N VAL A 76 -20.52 4.51 -14.95
CA VAL A 76 -21.70 4.44 -15.84
C VAL A 76 -22.25 5.80 -16.22
N ASP A 77 -21.94 6.83 -15.45
CA ASP A 77 -22.35 8.21 -15.73
C ASP A 77 -21.38 9.17 -15.05
N GLU A 78 -21.17 10.30 -15.71
CA GLU A 78 -20.53 11.47 -15.15
C GLU A 78 -21.26 12.67 -15.74
N GLY A 79 -21.70 13.60 -14.89
CA GLY A 79 -22.55 14.72 -15.31
C GLY A 79 -22.24 15.98 -14.53
N GLY A 80 -22.43 17.12 -15.18
CA GLY A 80 -22.12 18.45 -14.63
C GLY A 80 -21.56 19.38 -15.73
N PRO A 81 -21.14 20.61 -15.36
CA PRO A 81 -21.19 21.15 -14.01
C PRO A 81 -22.63 21.53 -13.59
N TYR A 82 -22.96 21.33 -12.32
CA TYR A 82 -24.20 21.76 -11.67
C TYR A 82 -23.94 22.93 -10.72
N SER A 83 -24.90 23.84 -10.60
CA SER A 83 -24.78 24.99 -9.70
C SER A 83 -25.09 24.66 -8.24
N THR A 84 -25.75 23.52 -7.95
CA THR A 84 -26.10 23.12 -6.59
C THR A 84 -25.87 21.63 -6.35
N PRO A 85 -25.57 21.21 -5.11
CA PRO A 85 -25.39 19.80 -4.80
C PRO A 85 -26.70 19.00 -4.94
N GLU A 86 -27.87 19.63 -4.76
CA GLU A 86 -29.17 18.96 -4.95
C GLU A 86 -29.40 18.57 -6.40
N ALA A 87 -29.06 19.43 -7.36
CA ALA A 87 -29.16 19.10 -8.79
C ALA A 87 -28.21 17.97 -9.18
N ALA A 88 -27.00 17.95 -8.61
CA ALA A 88 -26.06 16.86 -8.78
C ALA A 88 -26.57 15.55 -8.15
N LEU A 89 -27.21 15.62 -6.97
CA LEU A 89 -27.83 14.46 -6.31
C LEU A 89 -29.01 13.90 -7.11
N ASP A 90 -29.85 14.77 -7.66
CA ASP A 90 -30.97 14.37 -8.52
C ASP A 90 -30.45 13.61 -9.75
N ARG A 91 -29.42 14.13 -10.43
CA ARG A 91 -28.75 13.41 -11.52
C ARG A 91 -28.20 12.08 -11.03
N LEU A 92 -27.45 12.09 -9.93
CA LEU A 92 -26.78 10.91 -9.40
C LEU A 92 -27.79 9.80 -9.07
N SER A 93 -28.94 10.17 -8.50
CA SER A 93 -30.01 9.24 -8.14
C SER A 93 -30.56 8.46 -9.34
N ILE A 94 -30.71 9.15 -10.47
CA ILE A 94 -31.17 8.58 -11.75
C ILE A 94 -30.06 7.71 -12.34
N ALA A 95 -28.83 8.23 -12.37
CA ALA A 95 -27.67 7.59 -12.99
C ALA A 95 -27.26 6.28 -12.30
N MET A 96 -27.39 6.21 -10.97
CA MET A 96 -27.10 4.99 -10.21
C MET A 96 -28.00 3.83 -10.61
N ARG A 97 -29.21 4.08 -11.16
CA ARG A 97 -30.14 3.04 -11.65
C ARG A 97 -30.41 1.92 -10.62
N ALA A 98 -30.62 2.30 -9.37
CA ALA A 98 -30.77 1.33 -8.27
C ALA A 98 -31.88 0.30 -8.54
N GLY A 99 -31.53 -0.98 -8.53
CA GLY A 99 -32.43 -2.10 -8.82
C GLY A 99 -32.32 -2.68 -10.24
N ASP A 100 -31.64 -1.99 -11.16
CA ASP A 100 -31.30 -2.55 -12.47
C ASP A 100 -30.27 -3.69 -12.32
N PRO A 101 -30.27 -4.69 -13.21
CA PRO A 101 -29.27 -5.76 -13.23
C PRO A 101 -27.83 -5.22 -13.30
N PRO A 102 -26.82 -5.95 -12.76
CA PRO A 102 -25.42 -5.57 -12.87
C PRO A 102 -24.99 -5.36 -14.33
N GLU A 103 -24.03 -4.45 -14.52
CA GLU A 103 -23.50 -4.13 -15.85
C GLU A 103 -22.84 -5.36 -16.51
N PRO A 104 -22.94 -5.52 -17.83
CA PRO A 104 -22.34 -6.65 -18.53
C PRO A 104 -20.80 -6.58 -18.51
N LEU A 105 -20.16 -7.70 -18.83
CA LEU A 105 -18.72 -7.71 -19.08
C LEU A 105 -18.40 -6.99 -20.40
N PRO A 106 -17.30 -6.21 -20.46
CA PRO A 106 -16.77 -5.73 -21.73
C PRO A 106 -16.45 -6.89 -22.69
N PRO A 107 -16.54 -6.68 -24.01
CA PRO A 107 -16.13 -7.68 -25.00
C PRO A 107 -14.70 -8.17 -24.75
N GLY A 108 -14.51 -9.49 -24.70
CA GLY A 108 -13.20 -10.12 -24.47
C GLY A 108 -12.73 -10.15 -23.00
N ALA A 109 -13.43 -9.47 -22.07
CA ALA A 109 -13.08 -9.51 -20.66
C ALA A 109 -13.42 -10.87 -20.02
N ARG A 110 -12.50 -11.40 -19.21
CA ARG A 110 -12.73 -12.61 -18.43
C ARG A 110 -13.46 -12.25 -17.14
N ARG A 111 -14.44 -13.09 -16.74
CA ARG A 111 -15.10 -12.93 -15.46
C ARG A 111 -14.10 -13.07 -14.32
N ARG A 112 -14.05 -12.10 -13.42
CA ARG A 112 -13.24 -12.13 -12.21
C ARG A 112 -13.65 -13.31 -11.29
N PRO A 113 -12.73 -14.22 -10.91
CA PRO A 113 -13.02 -15.25 -9.92
C PRO A 113 -13.26 -14.65 -8.53
N LEU A 114 -14.12 -15.29 -7.72
CA LEU A 114 -14.39 -14.87 -6.34
C LEU A 114 -13.18 -15.16 -5.44
N LEU A 115 -12.65 -14.13 -4.80
CA LEU A 115 -11.47 -14.24 -3.93
C LEU A 115 -11.71 -15.16 -2.73
N VAL A 116 -12.91 -15.10 -2.13
CA VAL A 116 -13.27 -15.82 -0.90
C VAL A 116 -13.69 -17.27 -1.09
N LYS A 117 -13.87 -17.74 -2.34
CA LYS A 117 -14.28 -19.12 -2.60
C LYS A 117 -13.03 -20.01 -2.65
N PRO A 118 -12.80 -20.90 -1.66
CA PRO A 118 -11.59 -21.71 -1.65
C PRO A 118 -11.48 -22.59 -2.89
N GLY A 119 -10.28 -22.62 -3.47
CA GLY A 119 -9.93 -23.51 -4.57
C GLY A 119 -9.62 -24.94 -4.12
N ALA A 120 -9.37 -25.82 -5.08
CA ALA A 120 -9.03 -27.23 -4.80
C ALA A 120 -7.64 -27.45 -4.17
N ARG A 121 -6.79 -26.40 -4.13
CA ARG A 121 -5.41 -26.47 -3.63
C ARG A 121 -5.28 -26.23 -2.12
N GLY A 122 -6.40 -26.14 -1.40
CA GLY A 122 -6.42 -25.77 0.01
C GLY A 122 -6.24 -24.26 0.22
N THR A 123 -6.05 -23.87 1.47
CA THR A 123 -5.88 -22.48 1.91
C THR A 123 -4.66 -22.32 2.81
N SER A 124 -4.06 -21.13 2.82
CA SER A 124 -3.02 -20.77 3.78
C SER A 124 -3.61 -20.28 5.10
N PRO A 125 -2.87 -20.35 6.22
CA PRO A 125 -3.32 -19.82 7.50
C PRO A 125 -3.67 -18.32 7.47
N GLU A 126 -2.99 -17.52 6.65
CA GLU A 126 -3.28 -16.08 6.49
C GLU A 126 -4.61 -15.86 5.79
N PHE A 127 -4.90 -16.65 4.77
CA PHE A 127 -6.18 -16.63 4.07
C PHE A 127 -7.31 -17.10 4.99
N ASP A 128 -7.07 -18.13 5.80
CA ASP A 128 -8.03 -18.61 6.80
C ASP A 128 -8.29 -17.54 7.87
N LEU A 129 -7.24 -16.89 8.40
CA LEU A 129 -7.36 -15.78 9.35
C LEU A 129 -8.23 -14.66 8.77
N LEU A 130 -7.93 -14.24 7.53
CA LEU A 130 -8.66 -13.19 6.82
C LEU A 130 -10.14 -13.52 6.62
N THR A 131 -10.47 -14.77 6.30
CA THR A 131 -11.83 -15.16 5.90
C THR A 131 -12.69 -15.73 7.05
N ALA A 132 -12.07 -16.25 8.11
CA ALA A 132 -12.77 -16.89 9.21
C ALA A 132 -12.95 -16.02 10.45
N THR A 133 -12.26 -14.88 10.56
CA THR A 133 -12.34 -14.03 11.75
C THR A 133 -13.07 -12.71 11.51
N ILE A 134 -14.03 -12.40 12.38
CA ILE A 134 -14.84 -11.19 12.27
C ILE A 134 -13.99 -9.92 12.49
N SER A 135 -12.93 -10.00 13.28
CA SER A 135 -11.97 -8.91 13.50
C SER A 135 -11.22 -8.52 12.23
N HIS A 136 -11.12 -9.42 11.24
CA HIS A 136 -10.50 -9.18 9.93
C HIS A 136 -11.50 -8.88 8.81
N LEU A 137 -12.80 -8.78 9.11
CA LEU A 137 -13.79 -8.32 8.13
C LEU A 137 -13.41 -6.98 7.46
N PRO A 138 -12.88 -5.97 8.18
CA PRO A 138 -12.47 -4.72 7.52
C PRO A 138 -11.36 -4.95 6.48
N ALA A 139 -10.35 -5.76 6.80
CA ALA A 139 -9.31 -6.14 5.84
C ALA A 139 -9.89 -6.91 4.65
N LEU A 140 -10.80 -7.85 4.89
CA LEU A 140 -11.42 -8.64 3.83
C LEU A 140 -12.14 -7.76 2.81
N MET A 141 -12.87 -6.75 3.29
CA MET A 141 -13.57 -5.79 2.42
C MET A 141 -12.57 -4.95 1.63
N ALA A 142 -11.56 -4.37 2.28
CA ALA A 142 -10.54 -3.55 1.60
C ALA A 142 -9.75 -4.35 0.55
N ILE A 143 -9.31 -5.56 0.89
CA ILE A 143 -8.61 -6.47 -0.03
C ILE A 143 -9.52 -6.83 -1.21
N GLY A 144 -10.79 -7.13 -0.95
CA GLY A 144 -11.78 -7.44 -1.98
C GLY A 144 -11.93 -6.31 -3.00
N GLU A 145 -12.07 -5.06 -2.54
CA GLU A 145 -12.16 -3.90 -3.44
C GLU A 145 -10.85 -3.67 -4.21
N CYS A 146 -9.69 -3.79 -3.57
CA CYS A 146 -8.39 -3.67 -4.25
C CYS A 146 -8.22 -4.74 -5.34
N TYR A 147 -8.59 -5.99 -5.06
CA TYR A 147 -8.54 -7.07 -6.06
C TYR A 147 -9.48 -6.82 -7.24
N LEU A 148 -10.68 -6.33 -6.96
CA LEU A 148 -11.65 -5.99 -8.01
C LEU A 148 -11.18 -4.80 -8.86
N ALA A 149 -10.36 -3.92 -8.29
CA ALA A 149 -9.73 -2.77 -8.95
C ALA A 149 -8.46 -3.11 -9.76
N LEU A 150 -7.85 -4.28 -9.59
CA LEU A 150 -6.68 -4.66 -10.41
C LEU A 150 -7.04 -4.62 -11.91
N PRO A 151 -6.24 -3.94 -12.75
CA PRO A 151 -6.54 -3.80 -14.18
C PRO A 151 -6.69 -5.16 -14.88
N ASN A 152 -5.70 -6.04 -14.69
CA ASN A 152 -5.63 -7.33 -15.37
C ASN A 152 -4.82 -8.35 -14.54
N PRO A 153 -5.33 -8.81 -13.39
CA PRO A 153 -4.70 -9.86 -12.60
C PRO A 153 -4.61 -11.14 -13.42
N ASP A 154 -3.49 -11.84 -13.30
CA ASP A 154 -3.28 -13.10 -13.99
C ASP A 154 -4.23 -14.21 -13.48
N ALA A 155 -4.34 -15.29 -14.27
CA ALA A 155 -5.28 -16.37 -13.96
C ALA A 155 -4.95 -17.15 -12.67
N ASN A 156 -3.70 -17.07 -12.18
CA ASN A 156 -3.27 -17.71 -10.94
C ASN A 156 -3.42 -16.79 -9.72
N PHE A 157 -3.78 -15.51 -9.89
CA PHE A 157 -3.87 -14.56 -8.78
C PHE A 157 -4.70 -15.11 -7.60
N VAL A 158 -5.91 -15.61 -7.84
CA VAL A 158 -6.77 -16.13 -6.75
C VAL A 158 -6.20 -17.40 -6.12
N PRO A 159 -5.81 -18.45 -6.88
CA PRO A 159 -5.12 -19.60 -6.30
C PRO A 159 -3.87 -19.23 -5.50
N ASP A 160 -3.07 -18.28 -5.98
CA ASP A 160 -1.85 -17.81 -5.32
C ASP A 160 -2.17 -17.06 -4.02
N PHE A 161 -3.15 -16.15 -4.07
CA PHE A 161 -3.62 -15.41 -2.89
C PHE A 161 -4.21 -16.35 -1.84
N GLN A 162 -4.84 -17.44 -2.23
CA GLN A 162 -5.41 -18.41 -1.30
C GLN A 162 -4.37 -19.33 -0.66
N THR A 163 -3.16 -19.44 -1.23
CA THR A 163 -2.17 -20.46 -0.84
C THR A 163 -0.83 -19.82 -0.45
N SER A 164 0.31 -20.40 -0.82
CA SER A 164 1.64 -20.02 -0.33
C SER A 164 2.14 -18.67 -0.85
N ASN A 165 1.46 -18.05 -1.82
CA ASN A 165 1.83 -16.77 -2.41
C ASN A 165 0.99 -15.60 -1.86
N PHE A 166 0.28 -15.80 -0.74
CA PHE A 166 -0.57 -14.80 -0.08
C PHE A 166 0.14 -13.45 0.07
N ALA A 167 1.34 -13.42 0.64
CA ALA A 167 2.09 -12.19 0.91
C ALA A 167 2.45 -11.42 -0.36
N SER A 168 2.89 -12.12 -1.41
CA SER A 168 3.21 -11.51 -2.71
C SER A 168 1.98 -10.87 -3.35
N ARG A 169 0.85 -11.59 -3.36
CA ARG A 169 -0.40 -11.06 -3.93
C ARG A 169 -0.98 -9.93 -3.07
N LEU A 170 -0.85 -9.98 -1.75
CA LEU A 170 -1.22 -8.88 -0.87
C LEU A 170 -0.39 -7.61 -1.15
N PHE A 171 0.90 -7.78 -1.44
CA PHE A 171 1.77 -6.65 -1.77
C PHE A 171 1.39 -6.00 -3.12
N GLU A 172 1.05 -6.79 -4.13
CA GLU A 172 0.50 -6.27 -5.39
C GLU A 172 -0.76 -5.42 -5.17
N LEU A 173 -1.68 -5.88 -4.30
CA LEU A 173 -2.89 -5.12 -3.95
C LEU A 173 -2.57 -3.82 -3.20
N TYR A 174 -1.59 -3.85 -2.31
CA TYR A 174 -1.13 -2.67 -1.57
C TYR A 174 -0.53 -1.63 -2.51
N LEU A 175 0.33 -2.04 -3.45
CA LEU A 175 0.93 -1.16 -4.45
C LEU A 175 -0.13 -0.52 -5.35
N LEU A 176 -1.10 -1.31 -5.84
CA LEU A 176 -2.23 -0.79 -6.60
C LEU A 176 -2.95 0.32 -5.82
N ALA A 177 -3.29 0.06 -4.55
CA ALA A 177 -4.00 1.01 -3.71
C ALA A 177 -3.20 2.30 -3.51
N CYS A 178 -1.88 2.19 -3.26
CA CYS A 178 -0.98 3.34 -3.14
C CYS A 178 -0.95 4.19 -4.41
N PHE A 179 -0.83 3.55 -5.59
CA PHE A 179 -0.72 4.28 -6.85
C PHE A 179 -2.06 4.93 -7.22
N ARG A 180 -3.16 4.18 -7.16
CA ARG A 180 -4.50 4.67 -7.51
C ARG A 180 -4.96 5.79 -6.58
N GLU A 181 -4.74 5.67 -5.27
CA GLU A 181 -5.10 6.72 -4.30
C GLU A 181 -4.47 8.08 -4.65
N GLN A 182 -3.29 8.09 -5.26
CA GLN A 182 -2.55 9.30 -5.59
C GLN A 182 -2.86 9.89 -6.98
N GLY A 183 -3.76 9.27 -7.76
CA GLY A 183 -4.09 9.76 -9.11
C GLY A 183 -3.35 9.08 -10.26
N LEU A 184 -2.53 8.06 -9.97
CA LEU A 184 -1.76 7.40 -11.01
C LEU A 184 -2.66 6.46 -11.83
N SER A 185 -2.46 6.48 -13.15
CA SER A 185 -2.92 5.38 -14.00
C SER A 185 -2.04 4.16 -13.76
N VAL A 186 -2.65 2.97 -13.64
CA VAL A 186 -1.94 1.70 -13.42
C VAL A 186 -2.36 0.70 -14.48
N ARG A 187 -1.42 0.13 -15.22
CA ARG A 187 -1.70 -0.85 -16.28
C ARG A 187 -0.98 -2.16 -16.03
N GLN A 188 -1.57 -3.25 -16.53
CA GLN A 188 -1.05 -4.63 -16.44
C GLN A 188 -1.17 -5.31 -17.81
N ASP A 189 -0.72 -4.58 -18.84
CA ASP A 189 -0.85 -5.00 -20.24
C ASP A 189 0.16 -6.09 -20.62
N HIS A 190 1.19 -6.27 -19.80
CA HIS A 190 2.28 -7.24 -19.98
C HIS A 190 2.38 -8.20 -18.79
N VAL A 191 2.97 -9.38 -19.01
CA VAL A 191 3.18 -10.39 -17.95
C VAL A 191 4.22 -9.90 -16.92
N SER A 192 5.19 -9.10 -17.36
CA SER A 192 6.17 -8.46 -16.50
C SER A 192 6.74 -7.21 -17.18
N PRO A 193 7.22 -6.21 -16.43
CA PRO A 193 7.03 -6.02 -14.98
C PRO A 193 5.54 -5.92 -14.57
N ASP A 194 5.24 -6.21 -13.30
CA ASP A 194 3.86 -6.34 -12.79
C ASP A 194 2.96 -5.12 -13.04
N PHE A 195 3.52 -3.91 -13.01
CA PHE A 195 2.79 -2.67 -13.23
C PHE A 195 3.52 -1.71 -14.16
N PHE A 196 2.75 -1.02 -14.99
CA PHE A 196 3.14 0.26 -15.57
C PHE A 196 2.33 1.37 -14.89
N ILE A 197 3.01 2.40 -14.38
CA ILE A 197 2.38 3.56 -13.76
C ILE A 197 2.63 4.82 -14.58
N GLU A 198 1.63 5.71 -14.61
CA GLU A 198 1.75 7.02 -15.28
C GLU A 198 1.00 8.12 -14.52
N LYS A 199 1.62 9.30 -14.47
CA LYS A 199 1.01 10.53 -13.99
C LYS A 199 1.63 11.73 -14.72
N ASP A 200 0.80 12.60 -15.28
CA ASP A 200 1.20 13.85 -15.94
C ASP A 200 2.30 13.70 -17.00
N GLY A 201 2.35 12.54 -17.67
CA GLY A 201 3.33 12.19 -18.69
C GLY A 201 4.59 11.50 -18.17
N ASP A 202 4.84 11.51 -16.85
CA ASP A 202 5.90 10.71 -16.23
C ASP A 202 5.45 9.26 -16.09
N THR A 203 6.39 8.33 -16.29
CA THR A 203 6.09 6.90 -16.38
C THR A 203 7.13 6.04 -15.67
N CYS A 204 6.71 4.90 -15.12
CA CYS A 204 7.63 3.90 -14.59
C CYS A 204 7.08 2.48 -14.73
N TRP A 205 7.94 1.53 -15.07
CA TRP A 205 7.68 0.10 -14.91
C TRP A 205 8.09 -0.38 -13.53
N ILE A 206 7.26 -1.19 -12.89
CA ILE A 206 7.46 -1.67 -11.52
C ILE A 206 7.27 -3.17 -11.47
N GLU A 207 8.28 -3.88 -10.97
CA GLU A 207 8.17 -5.30 -10.60
C GLU A 207 8.03 -5.40 -9.08
N ALA A 208 7.00 -6.09 -8.61
CA ALA A 208 6.76 -6.36 -7.20
C ALA A 208 7.54 -7.62 -6.75
N VAL A 209 8.23 -7.49 -5.62
CA VAL A 209 9.11 -8.52 -5.11
C VAL A 209 8.96 -8.62 -3.60
N THR A 210 8.92 -9.86 -3.10
CA THR A 210 8.89 -10.13 -1.66
C THR A 210 10.17 -10.85 -1.22
N ALA A 211 10.79 -10.36 -0.14
CA ALA A 211 11.86 -11.07 0.54
C ALA A 211 11.24 -12.09 1.50
N ASN A 212 11.14 -13.34 1.04
CA ASN A 212 10.54 -14.43 1.83
C ASN A 212 11.61 -15.23 2.61
N SER A 213 11.18 -16.03 3.58
CA SER A 213 12.06 -16.99 4.26
C SER A 213 12.42 -18.18 3.36
N GLU A 214 13.60 -18.76 3.58
CA GLU A 214 14.04 -19.98 2.88
C GLU A 214 13.23 -21.23 3.30
N THR A 215 12.64 -21.19 4.50
CA THR A 215 11.66 -22.19 4.95
C THR A 215 10.26 -21.64 4.71
N PRO A 216 9.38 -22.34 3.96
CA PRO A 216 7.99 -21.95 3.85
C PRO A 216 7.36 -21.97 5.25
N ARG A 217 7.18 -20.79 5.83
CA ARG A 217 6.40 -20.60 7.06
C ARG A 217 5.17 -19.80 6.66
N ALA A 218 4.05 -20.12 7.31
CA ALA A 218 2.83 -19.33 7.21
C ALA A 218 3.20 -17.84 7.36
N GLY A 219 2.98 -17.05 6.30
CA GLY A 219 3.35 -15.65 6.12
C GLY A 219 3.04 -14.76 7.32
N GLY A 220 3.98 -14.70 8.27
CA GLY A 220 3.91 -13.85 9.45
C GLY A 220 3.10 -14.42 10.61
N ILE A 221 2.41 -15.57 10.46
CA ILE A 221 1.74 -16.26 11.57
C ILE A 221 2.74 -17.22 12.21
N GLY A 222 3.40 -16.73 13.26
CA GLY A 222 4.39 -17.46 14.04
C GLY A 222 5.00 -16.60 15.14
N ASP A 223 5.88 -17.19 15.94
CA ASP A 223 6.55 -16.49 17.05
C ASP A 223 7.20 -15.19 16.58
N TRP A 224 6.99 -14.13 17.35
CA TRP A 224 7.52 -12.80 17.04
C TRP A 224 9.05 -12.83 16.98
N VAL A 225 9.60 -12.38 15.85
CA VAL A 225 11.06 -12.28 15.67
C VAL A 225 11.49 -10.87 16.01
N HIS A 226 12.22 -10.75 17.12
CA HIS A 226 12.84 -9.49 17.53
C HIS A 226 14.02 -9.12 16.63
N ALA A 227 14.25 -7.81 16.49
CA ALA A 227 15.44 -7.30 15.81
C ALA A 227 16.72 -7.83 16.48
N PRO A 228 17.81 -8.04 15.72
CA PRO A 228 19.11 -8.27 16.33
C PRO A 228 19.48 -7.15 17.30
N GLU A 229 19.94 -7.49 18.50
CA GLU A 229 20.41 -6.51 19.50
C GLU A 229 21.67 -5.79 19.02
N ASP A 230 22.54 -6.50 18.30
CA ASP A 230 23.73 -5.91 17.69
C ASP A 230 23.34 -5.07 16.47
N ARG A 231 23.69 -3.78 16.54
CA ARG A 231 23.36 -2.80 15.49
C ARG A 231 24.06 -3.10 14.16
N ASN A 232 25.27 -3.65 14.18
CA ASN A 232 25.98 -4.01 12.95
C ASN A 232 25.29 -5.19 12.26
N GLU A 233 24.89 -6.21 13.02
CA GLU A 233 24.12 -7.33 12.47
C GLU A 233 22.78 -6.84 11.91
N ARG A 234 22.10 -5.91 12.59
CA ARG A 234 20.84 -5.35 12.11
C ARG A 234 20.97 -4.58 10.81
N LEU A 235 22.01 -3.76 10.66
CA LEU A 235 22.19 -2.86 9.50
C LEU A 235 22.95 -3.50 8.33
N THR A 236 23.91 -4.37 8.62
CA THR A 236 24.87 -4.90 7.63
C THR A 236 24.91 -6.42 7.57
N GLY A 237 24.27 -7.12 8.50
CA GLY A 237 24.29 -8.58 8.61
C GLY A 237 23.23 -9.29 7.76
N GLY A 238 22.61 -10.32 8.34
CA GLY A 238 21.62 -11.18 7.68
C GLY A 238 20.44 -10.45 6.99
N PRO A 239 19.85 -9.39 7.59
CA PRO A 239 18.74 -8.65 6.98
C PRO A 239 19.14 -7.95 5.68
N ALA A 240 20.29 -7.25 5.68
CA ALA A 240 20.83 -6.59 4.49
C ALA A 240 21.17 -7.61 3.39
N GLU A 241 21.78 -8.75 3.76
CA GLU A 241 22.08 -9.81 2.79
C GLU A 241 20.83 -10.40 2.14
N ARG A 242 19.72 -10.48 2.87
CA ARG A 242 18.46 -10.96 2.32
C ARG A 242 17.94 -10.00 1.24
N PHE A 243 17.92 -8.70 1.51
CA PHE A 243 17.56 -7.71 0.50
C PHE A 243 18.49 -7.77 -0.71
N ALA A 244 19.80 -7.88 -0.47
CA ALA A 244 20.79 -8.00 -1.53
C ALA A 244 20.54 -9.20 -2.44
N LYS A 245 20.29 -10.38 -1.87
CA LYS A 245 19.98 -11.59 -2.64
C LYS A 245 18.69 -11.44 -3.46
N THR A 246 17.63 -10.92 -2.83
CA THR A 246 16.32 -10.73 -3.49
C THR A 246 16.43 -9.77 -4.67
N LEU A 247 17.03 -8.59 -4.46
CA LEU A 247 17.17 -7.57 -5.51
C LEU A 247 18.07 -8.05 -6.64
N ARG A 248 19.26 -8.59 -6.34
CA ARG A 248 20.19 -9.10 -7.37
C ARG A 248 19.58 -10.26 -8.17
N GLY A 249 18.84 -11.16 -7.52
CA GLY A 249 18.16 -12.25 -8.20
C GLY A 249 17.09 -11.76 -9.19
N LYS A 250 16.42 -10.65 -8.90
CA LYS A 250 15.44 -10.04 -9.81
C LYS A 250 16.11 -9.25 -10.93
N LEU A 251 17.22 -8.56 -10.66
CA LEU A 251 17.96 -7.83 -11.69
C LEU A 251 18.50 -8.76 -12.80
N GLN A 252 18.77 -10.03 -12.51
CA GLN A 252 19.16 -11.04 -13.51
C GLN A 252 18.08 -11.34 -14.57
N ARG A 253 16.86 -10.84 -14.39
CA ARG A 253 15.77 -10.99 -15.39
C ARG A 253 15.83 -9.95 -16.51
N ASN A 254 16.74 -8.97 -16.42
CA ASN A 254 16.97 -7.96 -17.45
C ASN A 254 15.68 -7.28 -17.93
N TYR A 255 14.78 -6.89 -17.01
CA TYR A 255 13.51 -6.24 -17.37
C TYR A 255 13.69 -5.02 -18.28
N HIS A 256 14.78 -4.26 -18.08
CA HIS A 256 15.15 -3.09 -18.89
C HIS A 256 15.46 -3.40 -20.37
N GLU A 257 15.73 -4.66 -20.72
CA GLU A 257 15.98 -5.09 -22.10
C GLU A 257 14.68 -5.44 -22.85
N MET A 258 13.55 -5.58 -22.14
CA MET A 258 12.25 -5.88 -22.75
C MET A 258 11.79 -4.72 -23.64
N ASP A 259 11.21 -5.03 -24.79
CA ASP A 259 10.82 -4.04 -25.81
C ASP A 259 9.93 -2.91 -25.24
N HIS A 260 9.03 -3.23 -24.31
CA HIS A 260 8.10 -2.28 -23.71
C HIS A 260 8.68 -1.47 -22.53
N VAL A 261 9.84 -1.86 -22.00
CA VAL A 261 10.51 -1.20 -20.85
C VAL A 261 11.73 -0.39 -21.29
N LYS A 262 12.39 -0.82 -22.37
CA LYS A 262 13.64 -0.22 -22.85
C LYS A 262 13.52 1.29 -23.03
N GLY A 263 14.48 2.03 -22.46
CA GLY A 263 14.54 3.49 -22.54
C GLY A 263 13.60 4.23 -21.59
N GLN A 264 12.95 3.54 -20.65
CA GLN A 264 12.04 4.12 -19.66
C GLN A 264 12.51 3.84 -18.23
N SER A 265 11.93 4.54 -17.27
CA SER A 265 12.22 4.33 -15.85
C SER A 265 11.70 2.95 -15.39
N PHE A 266 12.51 2.27 -14.59
CA PHE A 266 12.23 0.94 -14.06
C PHE A 266 12.58 0.86 -12.57
N ALA A 267 11.67 0.33 -11.76
CA ALA A 267 11.88 0.13 -10.34
C ALA A 267 11.53 -1.29 -9.88
N LEU A 268 12.19 -1.72 -8.81
CA LEU A 268 11.80 -2.89 -8.03
C LEU A 268 11.04 -2.40 -6.80
N ALA A 269 9.79 -2.82 -6.65
CA ALA A 269 9.04 -2.64 -5.42
C ALA A 269 9.28 -3.84 -4.50
N LEU A 270 9.66 -3.58 -3.25
CA LEU A 270 10.13 -4.58 -2.30
C LEU A 270 9.36 -4.50 -0.99
N ALA A 271 8.89 -5.65 -0.51
CA ALA A 271 8.37 -5.81 0.84
C ALA A 271 9.05 -6.99 1.53
N ASP A 272 9.25 -6.87 2.84
CA ASP A 272 9.92 -7.89 3.63
C ASP A 272 8.92 -8.78 4.39
N PHE A 273 8.85 -10.06 4.01
CA PHE A 273 7.95 -11.04 4.63
C PHE A 273 8.72 -12.23 5.23
N HIS A 274 10.01 -12.06 5.54
CA HIS A 274 10.87 -13.18 5.92
C HIS A 274 10.62 -13.73 7.33
N GLY A 275 9.90 -12.99 8.18
CA GLY A 275 9.57 -13.43 9.54
C GLY A 275 8.45 -12.63 10.17
N SER A 276 7.76 -13.22 11.16
CA SER A 276 6.80 -12.49 12.00
C SER A 276 7.52 -11.32 12.67
N GLY A 277 6.98 -10.10 12.54
CA GLY A 277 7.60 -8.88 13.06
C GLY A 277 8.75 -8.30 12.24
N SER A 278 9.25 -8.96 11.18
CA SER A 278 10.38 -8.46 10.36
C SER A 278 10.16 -7.06 9.79
N MET A 279 8.94 -6.77 9.32
CA MET A 279 8.51 -5.47 8.81
C MET A 279 8.70 -4.31 9.80
N VAL A 280 8.82 -4.61 11.09
CA VAL A 280 9.00 -3.60 12.14
C VAL A 280 10.42 -3.06 12.19
N TRP A 281 11.43 -3.87 11.83
CA TRP A 281 12.83 -3.54 12.12
C TRP A 281 13.80 -3.70 10.95
N SER A 282 13.45 -4.46 9.91
CA SER A 282 14.39 -4.76 8.82
C SER A 282 14.65 -3.58 7.88
N ARG A 283 13.74 -2.61 7.83
CA ARG A 283 13.80 -1.42 6.96
C ARG A 283 15.13 -0.68 7.04
N GLU A 284 15.76 -0.58 8.22
CA GLU A 284 17.04 0.14 8.41
C GLU A 284 18.22 -0.48 7.62
N ALA A 285 18.15 -1.78 7.31
CA ALA A 285 19.20 -2.50 6.60
C ALA A 285 19.22 -2.22 5.09
N LEU A 286 18.06 -1.87 4.51
CA LEU A 286 17.91 -1.65 3.07
C LEU A 286 18.73 -0.45 2.56
N PRO A 287 18.58 0.79 3.09
CA PRO A 287 19.37 1.92 2.59
C PRO A 287 20.88 1.70 2.76
N THR A 288 21.29 0.98 3.81
CA THR A 288 22.69 0.61 4.03
C THR A 288 23.24 -0.22 2.86
N TYR A 289 22.48 -1.23 2.42
CA TYR A 289 22.83 -2.03 1.24
C TYR A 289 22.78 -1.22 -0.06
N LEU A 290 21.74 -0.40 -0.26
CA LEU A 290 21.53 0.31 -1.53
C LEU A 290 22.63 1.35 -1.80
N TYR A 291 22.94 2.20 -0.82
CA TYR A 291 23.91 3.29 -0.98
C TYR A 291 25.35 2.91 -0.60
N GLY A 292 25.54 1.78 0.09
CA GLY A 292 26.86 1.36 0.59
C GLY A 292 27.34 2.21 1.77
N LEU A 293 26.40 2.79 2.51
CA LEU A 293 26.66 3.69 3.64
C LEU A 293 25.93 3.17 4.87
N ARG A 294 26.66 2.76 5.90
CA ARG A 294 26.08 2.43 7.20
C ARG A 294 25.87 3.72 7.98
N ALA A 295 24.64 3.98 8.41
CA ALA A 295 24.39 5.08 9.34
C ALA A 295 25.12 4.77 10.67
N ASP A 296 25.91 5.70 11.19
CA ASP A 296 26.58 5.64 12.49
C ASP A 296 26.33 6.94 13.27
N ILE A 297 26.66 6.94 14.56
CA ILE A 297 26.56 8.12 15.42
C ILE A 297 27.97 8.44 15.92
N GLU A 298 28.43 9.65 15.63
CA GLU A 298 29.69 10.20 16.15
C GLU A 298 29.41 11.22 17.24
N GLY A 299 30.37 11.42 18.13
CA GLY A 299 30.29 12.38 19.25
C GLY A 299 29.59 11.84 20.50
N GLU A 300 29.62 12.63 21.57
CA GLU A 300 28.98 12.32 22.85
C GLU A 300 28.12 13.50 23.33
N GLY A 301 27.10 13.19 24.15
CA GLY A 301 26.22 14.22 24.73
C GLY A 301 25.54 15.10 23.67
N ALA A 302 25.77 16.41 23.75
CA ALA A 302 25.16 17.41 22.87
C ALA A 302 25.81 17.50 21.47
N GLU A 303 26.98 16.89 21.25
CA GLU A 303 27.66 16.87 19.95
C GLU A 303 27.36 15.61 19.11
N ARG A 304 26.45 14.75 19.58
CA ARG A 304 26.05 13.55 18.84
C ARG A 304 25.48 13.95 17.48
N ARG A 305 25.99 13.35 16.41
CA ARG A 305 25.49 13.54 15.04
C ARG A 305 25.49 12.25 14.24
N ALA A 306 24.53 12.12 13.33
CA ALA A 306 24.49 11.02 12.39
C ALA A 306 25.56 11.20 11.30
N VAL A 307 26.23 10.10 10.93
CA VAL A 307 27.21 10.07 9.83
C VAL A 307 26.99 8.83 8.97
N GLY A 308 27.31 8.92 7.68
CA GLY A 308 27.35 7.77 6.78
C GLY A 308 28.75 7.19 6.69
N THR A 309 28.97 5.99 7.22
CA THR A 309 30.25 5.29 7.10
C THR A 309 30.24 4.37 5.87
N PRO A 310 31.15 4.57 4.89
CA PRO A 310 31.24 3.69 3.72
C PRO A 310 31.56 2.25 4.12
N ILE A 311 30.85 1.30 3.51
CA ILE A 311 31.09 -0.13 3.67
C ILE A 311 31.30 -0.78 2.30
N ALA A 312 32.31 -1.64 2.19
CA ALA A 312 32.58 -2.36 0.93
C ALA A 312 31.70 -3.62 0.79
N ASN A 313 31.51 -4.35 1.89
CA ASN A 313 30.74 -5.60 1.91
C ASN A 313 29.82 -5.63 3.12
N LEU A 314 28.71 -6.32 2.96
CA LEU A 314 27.82 -6.71 4.06
C LEU A 314 28.55 -7.71 4.99
N THR A 315 28.22 -7.67 6.28
CA THR A 315 28.85 -8.50 7.32
C THR A 315 28.13 -9.82 7.55
N GLY A 316 27.09 -10.11 6.77
CA GLY A 316 26.40 -11.39 6.83
C GLY A 316 27.26 -12.56 6.32
N LYS A 317 26.64 -13.73 6.21
CA LYS A 317 27.31 -15.00 5.96
C LYS A 317 28.06 -15.06 4.62
N HIS A 318 27.62 -14.32 3.62
CA HIS A 318 28.09 -14.42 2.23
C HIS A 318 29.04 -13.29 1.84
N GLY A 319 29.14 -12.22 2.64
CA GLY A 319 30.03 -11.10 2.36
C GLY A 319 29.68 -10.39 1.05
N ILE A 320 28.37 -10.18 0.79
CA ILE A 320 27.90 -9.60 -0.48
C ILE A 320 28.39 -8.13 -0.58
N PRO A 321 28.89 -7.69 -1.75
CA PRO A 321 29.23 -6.27 -1.96
C PRO A 321 28.04 -5.35 -1.67
N ALA A 322 28.29 -4.31 -0.88
CA ALA A 322 27.31 -3.27 -0.59
C ALA A 322 27.34 -2.19 -1.69
N GLY A 323 26.34 -1.31 -1.71
CA GLY A 323 26.24 -0.22 -2.66
C GLY A 323 25.70 -0.66 -4.02
N LEU A 324 24.48 -1.22 -4.04
CA LEU A 324 23.81 -1.58 -5.31
C LEU A 324 23.77 -0.38 -6.28
N PHE A 325 23.49 0.82 -5.77
CA PHE A 325 23.44 2.05 -6.57
C PHE A 325 24.81 2.65 -6.91
N ARG A 326 25.90 2.03 -6.47
CA ARG A 326 27.28 2.43 -6.80
C ARG A 326 27.84 1.68 -7.99
N ASP A 327 27.16 0.62 -8.42
CA ASP A 327 27.57 -0.22 -9.53
C ASP A 327 26.95 0.31 -10.84
N PRO A 328 27.76 0.80 -11.80
CA PRO A 328 27.27 1.28 -13.09
C PRO A 328 26.50 0.24 -13.90
N ASP A 329 26.71 -1.07 -13.66
CA ASP A 329 25.97 -2.13 -14.34
C ASP A 329 24.48 -2.12 -13.97
N PHE A 330 24.12 -1.52 -12.82
CA PHE A 330 22.74 -1.36 -12.36
C PHE A 330 22.18 0.05 -12.61
N ALA A 331 22.83 0.88 -13.44
CA ALA A 331 22.32 2.20 -13.84
C ALA A 331 20.95 2.15 -14.53
N HIS A 332 20.53 1.00 -15.06
CA HIS A 332 19.20 0.79 -15.64
C HIS A 332 18.07 0.69 -14.60
N LEU A 333 18.40 0.47 -13.32
CA LEU A 333 17.45 0.50 -12.21
C LEU A 333 17.31 1.94 -11.72
N SER A 334 16.13 2.53 -11.90
CA SER A 334 15.86 3.92 -11.53
C SER A 334 15.77 4.12 -10.02
N ALA A 335 15.10 3.19 -9.34
CA ALA A 335 14.90 3.24 -7.89
C ALA A 335 14.54 1.87 -7.32
N VAL A 336 14.61 1.77 -6.00
CA VAL A 336 13.97 0.69 -5.23
C VAL A 336 12.84 1.31 -4.42
N ILE A 337 11.63 0.84 -4.66
CA ILE A 337 10.44 1.21 -3.88
C ILE A 337 10.33 0.22 -2.73
N PHE A 338 10.07 0.67 -1.51
CA PHE A 338 9.97 -0.19 -0.34
C PHE A 338 8.69 0.12 0.45
N SER A 339 8.10 -0.91 1.05
CA SER A 339 7.12 -0.70 2.13
C SER A 339 7.15 -1.82 3.15
N ASN A 340 6.96 -1.45 4.41
CA ASN A 340 6.69 -2.36 5.52
C ASN A 340 5.21 -2.40 5.93
N ALA A 341 4.32 -1.75 5.17
CA ALA A 341 2.90 -1.65 5.52
C ALA A 341 1.98 -2.61 4.75
N ALA A 342 2.51 -3.42 3.83
CA ALA A 342 1.74 -4.39 3.04
C ALA A 342 1.25 -5.61 3.88
N THR A 343 0.45 -5.34 4.91
CA THR A 343 0.01 -6.29 5.94
C THR A 343 -1.50 -6.31 6.10
N LEU A 344 -2.04 -7.42 6.60
CA LEU A 344 -3.45 -7.50 7.02
C LEU A 344 -3.84 -6.37 7.98
N ALA A 345 -2.92 -5.92 8.84
CA ALA A 345 -3.14 -4.79 9.74
C ALA A 345 -3.43 -3.47 9.00
N LYS A 346 -2.68 -3.14 7.94
CA LYS A 346 -2.95 -1.96 7.10
C LYS A 346 -4.32 -2.06 6.45
N PHE A 347 -4.62 -3.18 5.79
CA PHE A 347 -5.93 -3.38 5.16
C PHE A 347 -7.07 -3.33 6.19
N ASN A 348 -6.86 -3.82 7.42
CA ASN A 348 -7.82 -3.71 8.51
C ASN A 348 -8.08 -2.26 8.89
N ARG A 349 -7.03 -1.44 9.05
CA ARG A 349 -7.19 -0.01 9.35
C ARG A 349 -7.94 0.70 8.23
N MET A 350 -7.53 0.49 6.97
CA MET A 350 -8.16 1.16 5.82
C MET A 350 -9.64 0.76 5.67
N GLY A 351 -9.98 -0.52 5.84
CA GLY A 351 -11.37 -0.97 5.87
C GLY A 351 -12.17 -0.43 7.07
N PHE A 352 -11.55 -0.38 8.25
CA PHE A 352 -12.20 0.12 9.47
C PHE A 352 -12.51 1.62 9.36
N LEU A 353 -11.59 2.39 8.79
CA LEU A 353 -11.75 3.82 8.50
C LEU A 353 -12.80 4.06 7.41
N ALA A 354 -12.92 3.15 6.45
CA ALA A 354 -13.98 3.16 5.43
C ALA A 354 -15.37 2.75 5.94
N GLY A 355 -15.49 2.31 7.19
CA GLY A 355 -16.79 2.10 7.85
C GLY A 355 -17.20 0.65 8.05
N TRP A 356 -16.42 -0.34 7.59
CA TRP A 356 -16.62 -1.72 8.01
C TRP A 356 -16.12 -1.89 9.43
N ARG A 357 -17.01 -1.67 10.39
CA ARG A 357 -16.71 -1.69 11.83
C ARG A 357 -17.56 -2.76 12.52
N PRO A 358 -17.11 -4.03 12.56
CA PRO A 358 -17.76 -5.05 13.36
C PRO A 358 -18.03 -4.56 14.79
N PRO A 359 -19.23 -4.79 15.35
CA PRO A 359 -19.54 -4.39 16.72
C PRO A 359 -18.50 -4.95 17.71
N GLY A 360 -17.97 -4.08 18.57
CA GLY A 360 -16.98 -4.45 19.58
C GLY A 360 -15.53 -4.50 19.09
N LEU A 361 -15.25 -4.30 17.80
CA LEU A 361 -13.88 -4.20 17.29
C LEU A 361 -13.28 -2.83 17.59
N THR A 362 -12.10 -2.82 18.20
CA THR A 362 -11.25 -1.64 18.36
C THR A 362 -9.85 -1.93 17.83
N MET A 363 -9.15 -0.89 17.40
CA MET A 363 -7.78 -0.99 16.87
C MET A 363 -6.91 0.09 17.50
N ILE A 364 -5.75 -0.32 18.02
CA ILE A 364 -4.71 0.60 18.51
C ILE A 364 -3.48 0.43 17.64
N ARG A 365 -3.00 1.53 17.05
CA ARG A 365 -1.73 1.57 16.34
C ARG A 365 -0.67 2.18 17.25
N SER A 366 0.46 1.50 17.38
CA SER A 366 1.62 1.98 18.13
C SER A 366 2.89 1.80 17.32
N GLY A 367 3.82 2.74 17.43
CA GLY A 367 5.06 2.70 16.66
C GLY A 367 5.88 3.97 16.82
N ILE A 368 6.70 4.23 15.80
CA ILE A 368 7.63 5.35 15.77
C ILE A 368 7.43 6.21 14.51
N LEU A 369 7.44 7.52 14.72
CA LEU A 369 7.46 8.53 13.67
C LEU A 369 8.89 9.04 13.46
N PHE A 370 9.21 9.40 12.22
CA PHE A 370 10.47 10.07 11.89
C PHE A 370 10.50 11.49 12.46
N ASP A 371 11.43 11.77 13.38
CA ASP A 371 11.66 13.12 13.88
C ASP A 371 12.44 13.93 12.84
N ARG A 372 11.77 14.97 12.31
CA ARG A 372 12.33 15.85 11.29
C ARG A 372 13.08 17.05 11.88
N THR A 373 13.17 17.16 13.20
CA THR A 373 13.94 18.22 13.86
C THR A 373 15.41 18.09 13.47
N PRO A 374 16.07 19.14 12.95
CA PRO A 374 17.49 19.06 12.59
C PRO A 374 18.34 18.55 13.75
N GLY A 375 19.13 17.50 13.49
CA GLY A 375 19.97 16.85 14.50
C GLY A 375 19.26 15.82 15.39
N ALA A 376 17.97 15.56 15.18
CA ALA A 376 17.29 14.48 15.88
C ALA A 376 17.90 13.12 15.50
N LEU A 377 18.18 12.32 16.52
CA LEU A 377 18.74 10.96 16.39
C LEU A 377 17.77 9.88 16.85
N GLU A 378 16.71 10.29 17.55
CA GLU A 378 15.72 9.41 18.13
C GLU A 378 14.37 9.68 17.45
N PRO A 379 13.57 8.64 17.19
CA PRO A 379 12.24 8.84 16.64
C PRO A 379 11.25 9.33 17.71
N ILE A 380 10.04 9.68 17.28
CA ILE A 380 8.92 10.05 18.16
C ILE A 380 7.99 8.85 18.33
N ASP A 381 7.81 8.38 19.57
CA ASP A 381 6.88 7.29 19.88
C ASP A 381 5.41 7.76 19.77
N PHE A 382 4.52 6.89 19.28
CA PHE A 382 3.07 7.13 19.31
C PHE A 382 2.29 5.85 19.65
N LYS A 383 1.10 6.04 20.26
CA LYS A 383 0.13 4.96 20.53
C LYS A 383 -1.28 5.55 20.53
N LEU A 384 -2.02 5.35 19.45
CA LEU A 384 -3.32 5.97 19.22
C LEU A 384 -4.38 4.95 18.81
N SER A 385 -5.62 5.22 19.19
CA SER A 385 -6.78 4.51 18.65
C SER A 385 -6.97 4.90 17.19
N VAL A 386 -7.11 3.93 16.29
CA VAL A 386 -7.33 4.20 14.85
C VAL A 386 -8.62 5.01 14.63
N ALA A 387 -9.57 4.94 15.57
CA ALA A 387 -10.83 5.67 15.49
C ALA A 387 -10.76 7.11 16.04
N SER A 388 -9.65 7.54 16.67
CA SER A 388 -9.59 8.86 17.32
C SER A 388 -9.34 9.98 16.30
N ASP A 389 -9.87 11.17 16.62
CA ASP A 389 -9.60 12.38 15.83
C ASP A 389 -8.10 12.72 15.84
N GLU A 390 -7.41 12.47 16.95
CA GLU A 390 -5.95 12.64 17.07
C GLU A 390 -5.18 11.78 16.07
N TYR A 391 -5.60 10.53 15.85
CA TYR A 391 -4.97 9.65 14.86
C TYR A 391 -5.16 10.19 13.44
N GLN A 392 -6.38 10.62 13.11
CA GLN A 392 -6.68 11.16 11.79
C GLN A 392 -5.96 12.49 11.55
N ALA A 393 -5.80 13.32 12.59
CA ALA A 393 -5.12 14.60 12.53
C ALA A 393 -3.60 14.49 12.34
N LEU A 394 -3.01 13.29 12.42
CA LEU A 394 -1.60 13.08 12.08
C LEU A 394 -1.29 13.44 10.62
N TRP A 395 -2.28 13.41 9.73
CA TRP A 395 -2.11 13.70 8.32
C TRP A 395 -3.25 14.57 7.77
N PRO A 396 -3.01 15.37 6.71
CA PRO A 396 -3.99 16.33 6.20
C PRO A 396 -5.38 15.73 5.86
N TRP A 397 -5.40 14.45 5.45
CA TRP A 397 -6.62 13.75 5.04
C TRP A 397 -6.84 12.44 5.79
N GLY A 398 -6.16 12.23 6.93
CA GLY A 398 -6.14 10.94 7.64
C GLY A 398 -5.14 9.93 7.06
N GLU A 399 -5.18 8.68 7.55
CA GLU A 399 -4.28 7.63 7.06
C GLU A 399 -4.49 7.36 5.55
N ALA A 400 -3.42 7.45 4.77
CA ALA A 400 -3.40 7.16 3.33
C ALA A 400 -2.66 5.84 3.06
N TRP A 401 -2.96 5.16 1.95
CA TRP A 401 -2.29 3.90 1.58
C TRP A 401 -0.78 4.06 1.44
N CYS A 402 -0.34 5.16 0.84
CA CYS A 402 1.06 5.41 0.46
C CYS A 402 1.97 5.96 1.57
N GLN A 403 1.47 6.20 2.79
CA GLN A 403 2.25 6.84 3.86
C GLN A 403 3.53 6.11 4.25
N GLU A 404 3.53 4.79 4.16
CA GLU A 404 4.68 3.93 4.45
C GLU A 404 5.36 3.41 3.17
N LEU A 405 5.13 4.08 2.03
CA LEU A 405 5.83 3.82 0.79
C LEU A 405 7.08 4.70 0.74
N GLU A 406 8.23 4.09 0.48
CA GLU A 406 9.52 4.78 0.35
C GLU A 406 10.11 4.55 -1.03
N VAL A 407 10.74 5.57 -1.63
CA VAL A 407 11.44 5.48 -2.91
C VAL A 407 12.89 5.84 -2.70
N PHE A 408 13.77 4.85 -2.76
CA PHE A 408 15.22 5.04 -2.72
C PHE A 408 15.75 5.22 -4.15
N HIS A 409 16.17 6.44 -4.48
CA HIS A 409 16.61 6.78 -5.84
C HIS A 409 18.04 6.33 -6.10
N ASN A 410 18.26 5.74 -7.28
CA ASN A 410 19.58 5.40 -7.76
C ASN A 410 20.26 6.66 -8.34
N PRO A 411 21.32 7.21 -7.73
CA PRO A 411 22.06 8.36 -8.28
C PRO A 411 22.67 8.12 -9.67
N LEU A 412 22.88 6.86 -10.07
CA LEU A 412 23.41 6.49 -11.38
C LEU A 412 22.31 6.15 -12.40
N ALA A 413 21.02 6.34 -12.07
CA ALA A 413 19.91 6.00 -12.95
C ALA A 413 20.02 6.65 -14.33
N THR A 414 19.94 5.85 -15.40
CA THR A 414 19.84 6.36 -16.78
C THR A 414 18.51 7.03 -17.06
N HIS A 415 17.44 6.55 -16.42
CA HIS A 415 16.09 7.08 -16.50
C HIS A 415 15.56 7.27 -15.07
N PRO A 416 15.86 8.39 -14.39
CA PRO A 416 15.43 8.58 -13.01
C PRO A 416 13.90 8.69 -12.89
N ILE A 417 13.38 8.40 -11.70
CA ILE A 417 11.97 8.62 -11.37
C ILE A 417 11.83 10.02 -10.76
N PRO A 418 11.00 10.92 -11.31
CA PRO A 418 10.77 12.22 -10.69
C PRO A 418 9.97 12.07 -9.39
N PHE A 419 10.12 13.05 -8.49
CA PHE A 419 9.36 13.09 -7.23
C PHE A 419 7.85 13.08 -7.48
N ASP A 420 7.39 13.86 -8.47
CA ASP A 420 5.97 14.09 -8.74
C ASP A 420 5.22 12.88 -9.32
N LEU A 421 5.94 11.82 -9.74
CA LEU A 421 5.31 10.57 -10.17
C LEU A 421 4.61 9.87 -9.00
N ILE A 422 5.21 9.83 -7.80
CA ILE A 422 4.67 9.15 -6.61
C ILE A 422 4.78 10.07 -5.37
N PRO A 423 4.16 11.26 -5.38
CA PRO A 423 4.47 12.34 -4.42
C PRO A 423 4.08 12.00 -2.97
N GLY A 424 3.15 11.07 -2.77
CA GLY A 424 2.74 10.54 -1.48
C GLY A 424 3.71 9.52 -0.89
N ALA A 425 4.78 9.12 -1.59
CA ALA A 425 5.84 8.35 -0.99
C ALA A 425 6.85 9.25 -0.24
N THR A 426 7.68 8.64 0.59
CA THR A 426 8.89 9.29 1.13
C THR A 426 10.07 8.98 0.21
N HIS A 427 10.68 10.01 -0.38
CA HIS A 427 11.77 9.87 -1.34
C HIS A 427 13.12 10.08 -0.66
N TRP A 428 14.09 9.24 -0.99
CA TRP A 428 15.47 9.35 -0.55
C TRP A 428 16.37 9.61 -1.75
N PHE A 429 16.99 10.78 -1.78
CA PHE A 429 17.91 11.19 -2.85
C PHE A 429 19.32 11.32 -2.29
N GLU A 430 20.31 10.97 -3.09
CA GLU A 430 21.68 11.36 -2.77
C GLU A 430 22.01 12.69 -3.43
N ARG A 431 22.42 13.68 -2.65
CA ARG A 431 22.83 15.02 -3.10
C ARG A 431 24.04 15.48 -2.31
N ASP A 432 25.06 15.94 -3.01
CA ASP A 432 26.32 16.43 -2.40
C ASP A 432 26.99 15.44 -1.41
N GLY A 433 26.74 14.14 -1.57
CA GLY A 433 27.26 13.07 -0.72
C GLY A 433 26.37 12.71 0.48
N ASP A 434 25.29 13.44 0.71
CA ASP A 434 24.31 13.20 1.76
C ASP A 434 23.04 12.52 1.21
N ILE A 435 22.38 11.74 2.06
CA ILE A 435 21.09 11.12 1.75
C ILE A 435 19.97 12.01 2.30
N GLU A 436 19.31 12.74 1.41
CA GLU A 436 18.21 13.65 1.71
C GLU A 436 16.85 12.94 1.67
N CYS A 437 16.02 13.18 2.69
CA CYS A 437 14.64 12.74 2.76
C CYS A 437 13.71 13.86 2.26
N SER A 438 12.87 13.56 1.26
CA SER A 438 11.86 14.47 0.71
C SER A 438 10.48 13.82 0.75
N THR A 439 9.48 14.51 1.28
CA THR A 439 8.11 14.00 1.34
C THR A 439 7.11 15.13 1.57
N ILE A 440 5.85 14.89 1.22
CA ILE A 440 4.73 15.78 1.54
C ILE A 440 4.22 15.61 2.99
N TRP A 441 4.64 14.55 3.69
CA TRP A 441 4.14 14.25 5.03
C TRP A 441 4.90 14.98 6.13
N ALA A 442 4.16 15.67 6.99
CA ALA A 442 4.71 16.17 8.25
C ALA A 442 5.10 15.01 9.20
N ASN A 443 4.27 13.96 9.25
CA ASN A 443 4.47 12.75 10.06
C ASN A 443 4.69 11.54 9.16
N SER A 444 5.84 10.88 9.26
CA SER A 444 6.10 9.62 8.54
C SER A 444 6.31 8.49 9.53
N VAL A 445 5.54 7.41 9.38
CA VAL A 445 5.69 6.23 10.23
C VAL A 445 6.85 5.41 9.70
N LEU A 446 7.88 5.23 10.54
CA LEU A 446 9.02 4.38 10.20
C LEU A 446 8.69 2.91 10.45
N SER A 447 7.95 2.64 11.53
CA SER A 447 7.58 1.30 11.96
C SER A 447 6.37 1.36 12.88
N SER A 448 5.47 0.38 12.78
CA SER A 448 4.32 0.29 13.67
C SER A 448 3.69 -1.10 13.71
N VAL A 449 2.96 -1.36 14.78
CA VAL A 449 2.10 -2.54 14.96
C VAL A 449 0.66 -2.06 15.19
N THR A 450 -0.31 -2.83 14.74
CA THR A 450 -1.73 -2.61 15.08
C THR A 450 -2.26 -3.80 15.86
N ARG A 451 -2.77 -3.54 17.05
CA ARG A 451 -3.45 -4.53 17.88
C ARG A 451 -4.95 -4.42 17.64
N LEU A 452 -5.58 -5.53 17.29
CA LEU A 452 -7.03 -5.65 17.14
C LEU A 452 -7.60 -6.20 18.45
N HIS A 453 -8.69 -5.62 18.93
CA HIS A 453 -9.36 -6.10 20.15
C HIS A 453 -10.86 -6.23 19.93
N MET A 454 -11.40 -7.42 20.18
CA MET A 454 -12.83 -7.70 20.19
C MET A 454 -13.37 -7.66 21.62
N ALA A 455 -14.47 -6.92 21.83
CA ALA A 455 -15.17 -6.90 23.11
C ALA A 455 -15.60 -8.32 23.54
N GLY A 456 -15.20 -8.73 24.75
CA GLY A 456 -15.53 -10.03 25.33
C GLY A 456 -14.43 -11.10 25.20
N GLU A 457 -13.38 -10.84 24.41
CA GLU A 457 -12.16 -11.65 24.45
C GLU A 457 -11.26 -11.14 25.58
N ALA A 458 -10.83 -12.04 26.47
CA ALA A 458 -9.81 -11.71 27.47
C ALA A 458 -8.53 -11.27 26.72
N ARG A 459 -7.83 -10.25 27.24
CA ARG A 459 -6.51 -9.87 26.71
C ARG A 459 -5.61 -11.10 26.74
N THR A 460 -5.36 -11.71 25.59
CA THR A 460 -4.45 -12.85 25.48
C THR A 460 -3.04 -12.35 25.75
N THR A 461 -2.41 -12.89 26.78
CA THR A 461 -1.03 -12.58 27.22
C THR A 461 0.06 -13.08 26.25
N GLY A 462 -0.29 -13.31 24.97
CA GLY A 462 0.60 -13.79 23.93
C GLY A 462 0.87 -12.78 22.79
N ASP A 463 0.19 -11.63 22.80
CA ASP A 463 0.53 -10.52 21.90
C ASP A 463 1.75 -9.76 22.45
N ALA A 464 2.65 -9.34 21.55
CA ALA A 464 3.93 -8.67 21.82
C ALA A 464 3.92 -7.80 23.11
N PRO A 465 4.95 -7.93 23.98
CA PRO A 465 4.90 -7.47 25.36
C PRO A 465 4.43 -6.01 25.49
N ASP A 466 3.58 -5.77 26.47
CA ASP A 466 3.01 -4.45 26.79
C ASP A 466 4.01 -3.54 27.53
N GLU A 467 5.30 -3.90 27.60
CA GLU A 467 6.32 -3.15 28.33
C GLU A 467 7.67 -3.12 27.59
N GLY A 468 8.11 -1.91 27.24
CA GLY A 468 9.52 -1.53 27.28
C GLY A 468 10.43 -1.79 26.07
N VAL A 469 10.02 -2.57 25.07
CA VAL A 469 10.86 -2.78 23.87
C VAL A 469 10.38 -1.86 22.75
N ARG A 470 11.17 -0.82 22.45
CA ARG A 470 11.00 -0.02 21.24
C ARG A 470 11.00 -0.97 20.02
N PRO A 471 10.07 -0.81 19.06
CA PRO A 471 10.06 -1.59 17.82
C PRO A 471 11.40 -1.56 17.09
#